data_AF-A0A946Y4Z3-F1
#
_entry.id   AF-A0A946Y4Z3-F1
#
_cell.length_a   1.000
_cell.length_b   1.000
_cell.length_c   1.000
_cell.angle_alpha   90.00
_cell.angle_beta   90.00
_cell.angle_gamma   90.00
#
_symmetry.space_group_name_H-M   'P 1'
#
loop_
_entity.id
_entity.type
_entity.pdbx_description
1 polymer ?
#
loop_
_entity_poly.entity_id
_entity_poly.type
_entity_poly.pdbx_seq_one_letter_code
_entity_poly.pdbx_strand_id
1 'polypeptide(L)' 'AGGVHSATVIGPDAVITDALSTSVFVMGVDSGLRLIATLPDYESIVIDDQGRIYYSDGLGQPSP' A
#
# COMPACT_ATOMS: atom_id res chain seq x y z
N ALA A 1 -0.48 16.67 11.03
CA ALA A 1 0.06 16.01 9.84
C ALA A 1 -0.55 14.63 9.83
N GLY A 2 -1.53 14.40 8.96
CA GLY A 2 -2.18 13.10 8.91
C GLY A 2 -1.27 12.11 8.20
N GLY A 3 -1.02 10.97 8.82
CA GLY A 3 -0.01 10.00 8.38
C GLY A 3 -0.61 8.67 7.92
N VAL A 4 0.24 7.78 7.42
CA VAL A 4 -0.09 6.36 7.24
C VAL A 4 0.10 5.66 8.59
N HIS A 5 -0.88 4.88 9.02
CA HIS A 5 -0.76 4.03 10.21
C HIS A 5 -0.14 2.67 9.85
N SER A 6 -0.48 2.12 8.69
CA SER A 6 0.08 0.86 8.19
C SER A 6 0.15 0.83 6.66
N ALA A 7 1.19 0.22 6.12
CA ALA A 7 1.32 -0.11 4.71
C ALA A 7 1.70 -1.59 4.59
N THR A 8 0.82 -2.38 3.97
CA THR A 8 1.07 -3.79 3.64
C THR A 8 1.28 -3.90 2.15
N VAL A 9 2.34 -4.58 1.71
CA VAL A 9 2.64 -4.82 0.29
C VAL A 9 2.68 -6.31 0.04
N ILE A 10 2.04 -6.75 -1.04
CA ILE A 10 1.96 -8.13 -1.50
C ILE A 10 2.66 -8.20 -2.86
N GLY A 11 3.51 -9.21 -3.05
CA GLY A 11 4.25 -9.41 -4.29
C GLY A 11 5.15 -10.64 -4.22
N PRO A 12 5.84 -10.98 -5.32
CA PRO A 12 6.60 -12.22 -5.43
C PRO A 12 7.95 -12.22 -4.70
N ASP A 13 8.52 -11.05 -4.40
CA ASP A 13 9.85 -10.91 -3.79
C ASP A 13 9.77 -10.18 -2.44
N ALA A 14 10.19 -10.88 -1.37
CA ALA A 14 10.10 -10.40 0.01
C ALA A 14 10.95 -9.14 0.28
N VAL A 15 12.14 -9.03 -0.35
CA VAL A 15 13.03 -7.88 -0.17
C VAL A 15 12.42 -6.65 -0.83
N ILE A 16 11.84 -6.83 -2.02
CA ILE A 16 11.15 -5.74 -2.71
C ILE A 16 9.89 -5.32 -1.93
N THR A 17 9.09 -6.25 -1.42
CA THR A 17 7.90 -5.89 -0.62
C THR A 17 8.27 -5.13 0.66
N ASP A 18 9.37 -5.48 1.33
CA ASP A 18 9.85 -4.78 2.53
C ASP A 18 10.25 -3.34 2.20
N ALA A 19 11.05 -3.15 1.15
CA ALA A 19 11.46 -1.83 0.68
C ALA A 19 10.27 -0.97 0.22
N LEU A 20 9.30 -1.57 -0.50
CA LEU A 20 8.10 -0.88 -0.94
C LEU A 20 7.18 -0.51 0.22
N SER A 21 7.01 -1.36 1.23
CA SER A 21 6.17 -1.05 2.40
C SER A 21 6.67 0.20 3.13
N THR A 22 7.99 0.32 3.32
CA THR A 22 8.62 1.51 3.88
C THR A 22 8.42 2.73 2.98
N SER A 23 8.60 2.55 1.67
CA SER A 23 8.42 3.64 0.69
C SER A 23 6.99 4.19 0.69
N VAL A 24 5.99 3.31 0.63
CA VAL A 24 4.56 3.66 0.69
C VAL A 24 4.21 4.37 1.99
N PHE A 25 4.71 3.87 3.12
CA PHE A 25 4.48 4.48 4.44
C PHE A 25 4.97 5.94 4.49
N VAL A 26 6.17 6.21 3.96
CA VAL A 26 6.77 7.56 3.92
C VAL A 26 6.08 8.46 2.90
N MET A 27 5.69 7.92 1.74
CA MET A 27 5.07 8.68 0.65
C MET A 27 3.62 9.07 0.92
N GLY A 28 2.93 8.35 1.80
CA GLY A 28 1.51 8.54 2.08
C GLY A 28 0.60 7.79 1.09
N VAL A 29 -0.71 7.78 1.39
CA VAL A 29 -1.73 7.00 0.66
C VAL A 29 -1.68 7.26 -0.85
N ASP A 30 -1.89 8.51 -1.29
CA ASP A 30 -2.05 8.82 -2.70
C ASP A 30 -0.79 8.54 -3.53
N SER A 31 0.37 8.97 -3.04
CA SER A 31 1.64 8.79 -3.76
C SER A 31 2.14 7.35 -3.69
N GLY A 32 1.93 6.67 -2.55
CA GLY A 32 2.25 5.26 -2.38
C GLY A 32 1.43 4.36 -3.30
N LEU A 33 0.11 4.56 -3.38
CA LEU A 33 -0.75 3.79 -4.30
C LEU A 33 -0.40 4.02 -5.76
N ARG A 34 -0.08 5.28 -6.15
CA ARG A 34 0.42 5.56 -7.50
C ARG A 34 1.74 4.85 -7.82
N LEU A 35 2.65 4.73 -6.85
CA LEU A 35 3.88 3.95 -7.04
C LEU A 35 3.55 2.48 -7.29
N ILE A 36 2.71 1.88 -6.45
CA ILE A 36 2.32 0.46 -6.57
C ILE A 36 1.65 0.20 -7.93
N ALA A 37 0.78 1.10 -8.39
CA ALA A 37 0.13 0.98 -9.71
C ALA A 37 1.10 0.95 -10.91
N THR A 38 2.36 1.36 -10.74
CA THR A 38 3.39 1.26 -11.80
C THR A 38 4.13 -0.08 -11.82
N LEU A 39 3.95 -0.91 -10.79
CA LEU A 39 4.70 -2.15 -10.59
C LEU A 39 3.77 -3.34 -10.86
N PRO A 40 3.95 -4.06 -11.99
CA PRO A 40 3.18 -5.26 -12.25
C PRO A 40 3.46 -6.31 -11.16
N ASP A 41 2.43 -7.07 -10.78
CA ASP A 41 2.47 -8.14 -9.75
C ASP A 41 2.66 -7.66 -8.30
N TYR A 42 2.64 -6.35 -8.05
CA TYR A 42 2.66 -5.79 -6.70
C TYR A 42 1.34 -5.12 -6.36
N GLU A 43 0.86 -5.40 -5.17
CA GLU A 43 -0.37 -4.84 -4.64
C GLU A 43 -0.13 -4.32 -3.21
N SER A 44 -1.00 -3.46 -2.71
CA SER A 44 -0.89 -2.91 -1.37
C SER A 44 -2.22 -2.63 -0.70
N ILE A 45 -2.21 -2.69 0.62
CA ILE A 45 -3.27 -2.22 1.50
C ILE A 45 -2.66 -1.16 2.40
N VAL A 46 -3.26 0.03 2.42
CA VAL A 46 -2.81 1.16 3.24
C VAL A 46 -3.91 1.55 4.20
N ILE A 47 -3.56 1.77 5.47
CA ILE A 47 -4.46 2.27 6.50
C ILE A 47 -3.96 3.65 6.90
N ASP A 48 -4.77 4.69 6.73
CA ASP A 48 -4.42 6.04 7.18
C ASP A 48 -4.62 6.22 8.70
N ASP A 49 -4.21 7.37 9.22
CA ASP A 49 -4.34 7.70 10.64
C ASP A 49 -5.80 7.90 11.11
N GLN A 50 -6.76 7.99 10.19
CA GLN A 50 -8.19 7.99 10.46
C GLN A 50 -8.78 6.57 10.47
N GLY A 51 -7.96 5.55 10.22
CA GLY A 51 -8.39 4.16 10.13
C GLY A 51 -9.10 3.81 8.83
N ARG A 52 -9.04 4.67 7.79
CA ARG A 52 -9.59 4.36 6.47
C ARG A 52 -8.64 3.42 5.73
N ILE A 53 -9.22 2.43 5.05
CA ILE A 53 -8.48 1.41 4.33
C ILE A 53 -8.54 1.70 2.84
N TYR A 54 -7.38 1.68 2.19
CA TYR A 54 -7.21 1.88 0.76
C TYR A 54 -6.51 0.66 0.17
N TYR A 55 -6.91 0.30 -1.04
CA TYR A 55 -6.42 -0.87 -1.76
C TYR A 55 -5.83 -0.40 -3.08
N SER A 56 -4.78 -1.06 -3.55
CA SER A 56 -4.34 -0.95 -4.94
C SER A 56 -5.35 -1.62 -5.88
N ASP A 57 -5.26 -1.30 -7.17
CA ASP A 57 -6.28 -1.63 -8.16
C ASP A 57 -6.55 -3.14 -8.32
N GLY A 58 -5.55 -4.00 -8.07
CA GLY A 58 -5.70 -5.45 -8.17
C GLY A 58 -6.30 -6.11 -6.93
N LEU A 59 -6.54 -5.37 -5.84
CA LEU A 59 -7.17 -5.88 -4.62
C LEU A 59 -8.58 -5.33 -4.44
N GLY A 60 -9.55 -6.25 -4.32
CA GLY A 60 -10.91 -5.91 -3.92
C GLY A 60 -11.05 -5.80 -2.40
N GLN A 61 -11.99 -4.97 -1.95
CA GLN A 61 -12.45 -5.04 -0.56
C GLN A 61 -13.07 -6.42 -0.31
N PRO A 62 -12.69 -7.10 0.80
CA PRO A 62 -13.32 -8.35 1.17
C PRO A 62 -14.81 -8.12 1.42
N SER A 63 -15.65 -9.05 0.96
CA SER A 63 -17.06 -9.06 1.32
C SER A 63 -17.20 -9.38 2.82
N PRO A 64 -18.20 -8.78 3.51
CA PRO A 64 -18.42 -8.99 4.95
C PRO A 64 -18.77 -10.44 5.31
#